data_AF-A0A2D9T827-F1
#
_entry.id   AF-A0A2D9T827-F1
#
_cell.length_a   1.000
_cell.length_b   1.000
_cell.length_c   1.000
_cell.angle_alpha   90.00
_cell.angle_beta   90.00
_cell.angle_gamma   90.00
#
_symmetry.space_group_name_H-M   'P 1'
#
loop_
_entity.id
_entity.type
_entity.pdbx_description
1 polymer ?
#
loop_
_entity_poly.entity_id
_entity_poly.type
_entity_poly.pdbx_seq_one_letter_code
_entity_poly.pdbx_strand_id
1 'polypeptide(L)'
;MSIPFPSRAERVSGALLLVLAALAGAGCQPQALATSTTPAAIAPEVDTSAPLAAGQGRLVVDVEDGPVTVERIQLEPQPANAPGEGTIQRWRFEERPEVLCASTPCVVDLPVGNVLLGFPTLGSEELVTRVLVHVSEEPTVYRRALDQYFPRRAGMLGVGVPSLLVGLGSASAGAALLPQGLDRDDRGRTIAGAVTLGVGVALFAIGYWLIKQGRHSLRPGASVHF
;
A
#
# COMPACT_ATOMS: atom_id res chain seq x y z
N MET A 1 47.92 24.45 -16.51
CA MET A 1 46.57 24.24 -15.96
C MET A 1 46.48 22.77 -15.57
N SER A 2 46.75 22.45 -14.31
CA SER A 2 46.80 21.08 -13.79
C SER A 2 45.43 20.68 -13.26
N ILE A 3 44.84 19.62 -13.83
CA ILE A 3 43.57 19.06 -13.36
C ILE A 3 43.89 18.29 -12.07
N PRO A 4 43.31 18.64 -10.91
CA PRO A 4 43.51 17.89 -9.68
C PRO A 4 42.89 16.50 -9.85
N PHE A 5 43.72 15.45 -9.72
CA PHE A 5 43.21 14.09 -9.67
C PHE A 5 42.54 13.87 -8.31
N PRO A 6 41.30 13.33 -8.28
CA PRO A 6 40.63 13.03 -7.03
C PRO A 6 41.45 11.99 -6.27
N SER A 7 41.63 12.27 -4.98
CA SER A 7 42.40 11.43 -4.07
C SER A 7 41.75 10.03 -3.98
N ARG A 8 42.52 8.97 -3.70
CA ARG A 8 41.96 7.61 -3.54
C ARG A 8 40.80 7.56 -2.53
N ALA A 9 40.83 8.43 -1.52
CA ALA A 9 39.78 8.55 -0.50
C ALA A 9 38.43 9.00 -1.08
N GLU A 10 38.42 9.92 -2.06
CA GLU A 10 37.19 10.43 -2.68
C GLU A 10 36.49 9.35 -3.53
N ARG A 11 37.25 8.46 -4.17
CA ARG A 11 36.67 7.38 -5.02
C ARG A 11 35.95 6.32 -4.19
N VAL A 12 36.48 5.98 -3.01
CA VAL A 12 35.87 4.96 -2.13
C VAL A 12 34.58 5.49 -1.49
N SER A 13 34.56 6.77 -1.11
CA SER A 13 33.37 7.41 -0.53
C SER A 13 32.20 7.47 -1.52
N GLY A 14 32.47 7.81 -2.79
CA GLY A 14 31.44 7.86 -3.84
C GLY A 14 30.81 6.49 -4.14
N ALA A 15 31.60 5.41 -4.15
CA ALA A 15 31.10 4.06 -4.39
C ALA A 15 30.19 3.56 -3.24
N LEU A 16 30.55 3.85 -1.99
CA LEU A 16 29.74 3.46 -0.82
C LEU A 16 28.39 4.18 -0.81
N LEU A 17 28.38 5.48 -1.12
CA LEU A 17 27.16 6.28 -1.25
C LEU A 17 26.25 5.76 -2.37
N LEU A 18 26.81 5.40 -3.52
CA LEU A 18 26.06 4.80 -4.63
C LEU A 18 25.44 3.45 -4.23
N VAL A 19 26.18 2.59 -3.52
CA VAL A 19 25.66 1.30 -3.04
C VAL A 19 24.55 1.50 -2.01
N LEU A 20 24.73 2.42 -1.05
CA LEU A 20 23.70 2.74 -0.06
C LEU A 20 22.45 3.34 -0.71
N ALA A 21 22.61 4.22 -1.71
CA ALA A 21 21.50 4.79 -2.46
C ALA A 21 20.76 3.73 -3.29
N ALA A 22 21.49 2.82 -3.94
CA ALA A 22 20.88 1.70 -4.68
C ALA A 22 20.11 0.75 -3.76
N LEU A 23 20.66 0.44 -2.57
CA LEU A 23 20.00 -0.37 -1.55
C LEU A 23 18.75 0.32 -0.98
N ALA A 24 18.80 1.65 -0.79
CA ALA A 24 17.64 2.42 -0.35
C ALA A 24 16.52 2.45 -1.42
N GLY A 25 16.88 2.54 -2.70
CA GLY A 25 15.91 2.55 -3.81
C GLY A 25 15.18 1.22 -4.03
N ALA A 26 15.87 0.09 -3.88
CA ALA A 26 15.27 -1.25 -4.07
C ALA A 26 14.23 -1.62 -2.99
N GLY A 27 14.17 -0.86 -1.88
CA GLY A 27 13.28 -1.13 -0.76
C GLY A 27 11.91 -0.50 -0.85
N CYS A 28 11.63 0.40 -1.79
CA CYS A 28 10.36 1.16 -1.78
C CYS A 28 9.21 0.48 -2.53
N GLN A 29 9.37 -0.74 -3.04
CA GLN A 29 8.25 -1.43 -3.68
C GLN A 29 7.28 -1.94 -2.60
N PRO A 30 5.98 -1.58 -2.68
CA PRO A 30 4.96 -2.24 -1.88
C PRO A 30 4.98 -3.73 -2.21
N GLN A 31 4.89 -4.58 -1.19
CA GLN A 31 4.80 -6.02 -1.40
C GLN A 31 3.42 -6.30 -2.01
N ALA A 32 3.37 -6.38 -3.34
CA ALA A 32 2.18 -6.81 -4.05
C ALA A 32 1.97 -8.30 -3.78
N LEU A 33 0.91 -8.62 -3.03
CA LEU A 33 0.46 -9.99 -2.91
C LEU A 33 -0.27 -10.36 -4.20
N ALA A 34 -0.17 -11.63 -4.61
CA ALA A 34 -0.98 -12.14 -5.72
C ALA A 34 -2.46 -11.87 -5.46
N THR A 35 -3.19 -11.43 -6.48
CA THR A 35 -4.64 -11.20 -6.42
C THR A 35 -5.38 -12.44 -5.92
N SER A 36 -6.53 -12.25 -5.29
CA SER A 36 -7.43 -13.38 -4.99
C SER A 36 -7.85 -14.10 -6.28
N THR A 37 -8.26 -15.36 -6.14
CA THR A 37 -8.83 -16.13 -7.25
C THR A 37 -10.10 -15.43 -7.74
N THR A 38 -10.28 -15.32 -9.05
CA THR A 38 -11.51 -14.77 -9.63
C THR A 38 -12.69 -15.70 -9.30
N PRO A 39 -13.78 -15.18 -8.72
CA PRO A 39 -14.98 -15.98 -8.47
C PRO A 39 -15.53 -16.60 -9.76
N ALA A 40 -16.12 -17.78 -9.65
CA ALA A 40 -16.80 -18.42 -10.78
C ALA A 40 -18.01 -17.59 -11.25
N ALA A 41 -18.27 -17.52 -12.55
CA ALA A 41 -19.45 -16.83 -13.11
C ALA A 41 -20.72 -17.68 -12.95
N ILE A 42 -21.22 -17.82 -11.72
CA ILE A 42 -22.41 -18.60 -11.36
C ILE A 42 -23.36 -17.68 -10.60
N ALA A 43 -24.56 -17.47 -11.11
CA ALA A 43 -25.55 -16.65 -10.43
C ALA A 43 -25.97 -17.30 -9.09
N PRO A 44 -26.03 -16.55 -7.98
CA PRO A 44 -26.55 -17.07 -6.72
C PRO A 44 -28.06 -17.34 -6.83
N GLU A 45 -28.57 -18.27 -6.03
CA GLU A 45 -30.02 -18.55 -5.95
C GLU A 45 -30.72 -17.43 -5.16
N VAL A 46 -31.18 -16.40 -5.88
CA VAL A 46 -31.94 -15.27 -5.33
C VAL A 46 -33.21 -15.04 -6.14
N ASP A 47 -34.27 -14.59 -5.48
CA ASP A 47 -35.52 -14.27 -6.18
C ASP A 47 -35.37 -12.99 -7.00
N THR A 48 -35.39 -13.14 -8.33
CA THR A 48 -35.36 -12.05 -9.30
C THR A 48 -36.69 -11.95 -10.06
N SER A 49 -37.80 -12.45 -9.51
CA SER A 49 -39.09 -12.48 -10.20
C SER A 49 -39.85 -11.15 -10.14
N ALA A 50 -39.50 -10.26 -9.21
CA ALA A 50 -40.18 -8.98 -9.05
C ALA A 50 -40.07 -8.11 -10.32
N PRO A 51 -41.15 -7.48 -10.79
CA PRO A 51 -41.11 -6.62 -11.98
C PRO A 51 -40.27 -5.37 -11.74
N LEU A 52 -39.45 -4.99 -12.73
CA LEU A 52 -38.62 -3.78 -12.71
C LEU A 52 -39.42 -2.54 -13.11
N ALA A 53 -39.21 -1.42 -12.42
CA ALA A 53 -39.73 -0.13 -12.85
C ALA A 53 -38.97 0.39 -14.08
N ALA A 54 -39.63 1.21 -14.91
CA ALA A 54 -39.00 1.80 -16.09
C ALA A 54 -37.77 2.65 -15.70
N GLY A 55 -36.64 2.44 -16.40
CA GLY A 55 -35.38 3.14 -16.12
C GLY A 55 -34.59 2.58 -14.94
N GLN A 56 -35.04 1.48 -14.33
CA GLN A 56 -34.26 0.72 -13.34
C GLN A 56 -33.66 -0.54 -13.97
N GLY A 57 -32.51 -0.93 -13.45
CA GLY A 57 -31.88 -2.21 -13.69
C GLY A 57 -31.77 -3.00 -12.40
N ARG A 58 -31.67 -4.32 -12.53
CA ARG A 58 -31.49 -5.24 -11.40
C ARG A 58 -30.02 -5.60 -11.26
N LEU A 59 -29.45 -5.36 -10.09
CA LEU A 59 -28.10 -5.77 -9.75
C LEU A 59 -28.18 -6.85 -8.66
N VAL A 60 -27.60 -8.01 -8.94
CA VAL A 60 -27.37 -9.06 -7.95
C VAL A 60 -25.93 -8.94 -7.45
N VAL A 61 -25.76 -8.70 -6.15
CA VAL A 61 -24.43 -8.58 -5.53
C VAL A 61 -24.16 -9.83 -4.69
N ASP A 62 -23.04 -10.49 -4.96
CA ASP A 62 -22.59 -11.68 -4.23
C ASP A 62 -21.11 -11.57 -3.84
N VAL A 63 -20.77 -12.15 -2.69
CA VAL A 63 -19.42 -12.12 -2.13
C VAL A 63 -19.01 -13.52 -1.73
N GLU A 64 -17.95 -14.04 -2.37
CA GLU A 64 -17.50 -15.42 -2.19
C GLU A 64 -16.95 -15.69 -0.79
N ASP A 65 -16.32 -14.68 -0.17
CA ASP A 65 -15.72 -14.80 1.18
C ASP A 65 -16.76 -14.80 2.32
N GLY A 66 -18.05 -14.68 2.00
CA GLY A 66 -19.16 -14.78 2.96
C GLY A 66 -20.09 -13.56 2.98
N PRO A 67 -21.14 -13.63 3.81
CA PRO A 67 -22.14 -12.56 3.90
C PRO A 67 -21.52 -11.29 4.47
N VAL A 68 -21.61 -10.20 3.71
CA VAL A 68 -21.13 -8.88 4.13
C VAL A 68 -22.12 -7.78 3.80
N THR A 69 -21.99 -6.65 4.50
CA THR A 69 -22.69 -5.42 4.16
C THR A 69 -22.04 -4.79 2.94
N VAL A 70 -22.85 -4.39 1.96
CA VAL A 70 -22.41 -3.63 0.79
C VAL A 70 -23.02 -2.25 0.84
N GLU A 71 -22.19 -1.24 0.61
CA GLU A 71 -22.58 0.15 0.64
C GLU A 71 -22.61 0.72 -0.77
N ARG A 72 -23.53 1.64 -1.05
CA ARG A 72 -23.46 2.56 -2.17
C ARG A 72 -22.70 3.79 -1.70
N ILE A 73 -21.65 4.17 -2.41
CA ILE A 73 -20.86 5.35 -2.10
C ILE A 73 -21.34 6.50 -2.99
N GLN A 74 -21.99 7.49 -2.38
CA GLN A 74 -22.32 8.74 -3.07
C GLN A 74 -21.17 9.72 -2.93
N LEU A 75 -20.78 10.37 -4.03
CA LEU A 75 -19.74 11.39 -4.06
C LEU A 75 -20.38 12.77 -4.13
N GLU A 76 -20.29 13.53 -3.03
CA GLU A 76 -20.82 14.89 -2.98
C GLU A 76 -19.71 15.93 -3.16
N PRO A 77 -19.79 16.82 -4.16
CA PRO A 77 -18.80 17.85 -4.37
C PRO A 77 -18.92 18.93 -3.29
N GLN A 78 -17.85 19.14 -2.55
CA GLN A 78 -17.68 20.21 -1.57
C GLN A 78 -16.65 21.23 -2.07
N PRO A 79 -16.89 22.54 -1.94
CA PRO A 79 -15.85 23.54 -2.19
C PRO A 79 -14.74 23.39 -1.14
N ALA A 80 -13.49 23.33 -1.59
CA ALA A 80 -12.33 23.17 -0.71
C ALA A 80 -11.77 24.52 -0.21
N ASN A 81 -12.08 25.62 -0.89
CA ASN A 81 -11.64 26.96 -0.52
C ASN A 81 -12.83 27.82 -0.06
N ALA A 82 -12.58 28.79 0.81
CA ALA A 82 -13.59 29.73 1.26
C ALA A 82 -14.06 30.63 0.10
N PRO A 83 -15.35 31.03 0.07
CA PRO A 83 -15.84 31.98 -0.92
C PRO A 83 -15.11 33.32 -0.77
N GLY A 84 -14.52 33.84 -1.86
CA GLY A 84 -14.00 35.22 -1.93
C GLY A 84 -12.48 35.37 -2.08
N GLU A 85 -11.70 34.29 -2.05
CA GLU A 85 -10.22 34.38 -2.04
C GLU A 85 -9.57 34.56 -3.44
N GLY A 86 -10.33 34.94 -4.48
CA GLY A 86 -9.82 35.15 -5.85
C GLY A 86 -9.10 33.94 -6.48
N THR A 87 -9.15 32.80 -5.82
CA THR A 87 -8.39 31.59 -6.14
C THR A 87 -9.28 30.62 -6.90
N ILE A 88 -8.70 29.87 -7.85
CA ILE A 88 -9.37 28.80 -8.59
C ILE A 88 -10.14 27.91 -7.60
N GLN A 89 -11.45 27.77 -7.84
CA GLN A 89 -12.32 26.96 -6.99
C GLN A 89 -11.87 25.50 -7.06
N ARG A 90 -11.29 25.02 -5.96
CA ARG A 90 -10.93 23.62 -5.79
C ARG A 90 -12.15 22.88 -5.25
N TRP A 91 -12.45 21.74 -5.85
CA TRP A 91 -13.49 20.83 -5.38
C TRP A 91 -12.85 19.65 -4.70
N ARG A 92 -13.41 19.24 -3.56
CA ARG A 92 -13.14 17.95 -2.93
C ARG A 92 -14.44 17.15 -2.97
N PHE A 93 -14.35 15.84 -3.11
CA PHE A 93 -15.52 14.97 -3.05
C PHE A 93 -15.58 14.34 -1.68
N GLU A 94 -16.71 14.52 -1.00
CA GLU A 94 -17.01 13.87 0.26
C GLU A 94 -17.80 12.60 -0.04
N GLU A 95 -17.43 11.51 0.61
CA GLU A 95 -18.10 10.24 0.45
C GLU A 95 -19.22 10.09 1.46
N ARG A 96 -20.42 9.75 0.99
CA ARG A 96 -21.56 9.39 1.82
C ARG A 96 -21.91 7.93 1.58
N PRO A 97 -21.52 7.02 2.50
CA PRO A 97 -21.91 5.63 2.40
C PRO A 97 -23.38 5.48 2.76
N GLU A 98 -24.10 4.72 1.95
CA GLU A 98 -25.50 4.33 2.15
C GLU A 98 -25.56 2.81 2.09
N VAL A 99 -26.13 2.15 3.11
CA VAL A 99 -26.23 0.70 3.11
C VAL A 99 -27.16 0.27 1.98
N LEU A 100 -26.58 -0.34 0.95
CA LEU A 100 -27.30 -0.86 -0.21
C LEU A 100 -27.86 -2.25 0.09
N CYS A 101 -27.09 -3.04 0.83
CA CYS A 101 -27.41 -4.40 1.17
C CYS A 101 -26.80 -4.77 2.52
N ALA A 102 -27.65 -5.20 3.47
CA ALA A 102 -27.21 -5.55 4.81
C ALA A 102 -26.44 -6.89 4.88
N SER A 103 -26.66 -7.78 3.90
CA SER A 103 -26.02 -9.10 3.86
C SER A 103 -26.09 -9.68 2.44
N THR A 104 -24.95 -10.10 1.89
CA THR A 104 -24.84 -10.78 0.60
C THR A 104 -25.11 -12.29 0.69
N PRO A 105 -25.62 -12.94 -0.37
CA PRO A 105 -26.04 -12.35 -1.65
C PRO A 105 -27.35 -11.58 -1.54
N CYS A 106 -27.53 -10.56 -2.38
CA CYS A 106 -28.73 -9.73 -2.37
C CYS A 106 -29.05 -9.15 -3.74
N VAL A 107 -30.31 -8.76 -3.91
CA VAL A 107 -30.85 -8.17 -5.14
C VAL A 107 -31.24 -6.74 -4.83
N VAL A 108 -30.78 -5.81 -5.68
CA VAL A 108 -31.14 -4.40 -5.56
C VAL A 108 -31.53 -3.85 -6.92
N ASP A 109 -32.63 -3.10 -6.95
CA ASP A 109 -33.09 -2.41 -8.15
C ASP A 109 -32.59 -0.96 -8.08
N LEU A 110 -31.75 -0.57 -9.04
CA LEU A 110 -31.05 0.70 -9.07
C LEU A 110 -31.31 1.42 -10.40
N PRO A 111 -31.21 2.76 -10.47
CA PRO A 111 -31.21 3.45 -11.76
C PRO A 111 -30.11 2.90 -12.67
N VAL A 112 -30.43 2.74 -13.96
CA VAL A 112 -29.43 2.32 -14.96
C VAL A 112 -28.25 3.30 -15.01
N GLY A 113 -27.04 2.78 -15.15
CA GLY A 113 -25.81 3.59 -15.16
C GLY A 113 -24.73 3.09 -14.20
N ASN A 114 -23.76 3.94 -13.89
CA ASN A 114 -22.63 3.58 -13.04
C ASN A 114 -22.93 3.87 -11.57
N VAL A 115 -22.69 2.90 -10.71
CA VAL A 115 -22.85 3.00 -9.26
C VAL A 115 -21.53 2.63 -8.60
N LEU A 116 -21.08 3.46 -7.66
CA LEU A 116 -19.89 3.18 -6.86
C LEU A 116 -20.30 2.34 -5.64
N LEU A 117 -19.80 1.12 -5.56
CA LEU A 117 -20.06 0.19 -4.45
C LEU A 117 -18.86 0.17 -3.50
N GLY A 118 -19.12 0.12 -2.21
CA GLY A 118 -18.16 -0.07 -1.14
C GLY A 118 -18.26 -1.49 -0.57
N PHE A 119 -17.12 -2.18 -0.53
CA PHE A 119 -16.99 -3.51 0.07
C PHE A 119 -16.03 -3.45 1.25
N PRO A 120 -16.32 -4.13 2.37
CA PRO A 120 -15.38 -4.19 3.48
C PRO A 120 -14.11 -4.96 3.10
N THR A 121 -13.00 -4.62 3.75
CA THR A 121 -11.72 -5.32 3.60
C THR A 121 -11.55 -6.33 4.73
N LEU A 122 -11.26 -7.59 4.40
CA LEU A 122 -11.01 -8.61 5.41
C LEU A 122 -9.77 -8.25 6.23
N GLY A 123 -9.86 -8.30 7.56
CA GLY A 123 -8.77 -7.94 8.45
C GLY A 123 -8.66 -6.44 8.77
N SER A 124 -9.59 -5.60 8.28
CA SER A 124 -9.69 -4.19 8.68
C SER A 124 -11.09 -3.64 8.51
N GLU A 125 -11.75 -3.28 9.63
CA GLU A 125 -13.10 -2.70 9.63
C GLU A 125 -13.13 -1.25 9.08
N GLU A 126 -12.00 -0.54 9.13
CA GLU A 126 -11.89 0.84 8.66
C GLU A 126 -11.67 0.96 7.15
N LEU A 127 -11.31 -0.13 6.48
CA LEU A 127 -10.93 -0.10 5.06
C LEU A 127 -12.07 -0.60 4.18
N VAL A 128 -12.53 0.28 3.30
CA VAL A 128 -13.57 -0.01 2.30
C VAL A 128 -12.97 0.08 0.90
N THR A 129 -13.10 -0.99 0.13
CA THR A 129 -12.71 -1.03 -1.28
C THR A 129 -13.87 -0.57 -2.14
N ARG A 130 -13.60 0.44 -2.99
CA ARG A 130 -14.61 1.08 -3.84
C ARG A 130 -14.49 0.53 -5.25
N VAL A 131 -15.62 0.13 -5.84
CA VAL A 131 -15.65 -0.41 -7.21
C VAL A 131 -16.80 0.23 -7.97
N LEU A 132 -16.50 0.73 -9.17
CA LEU A 132 -17.51 1.22 -10.09
C LEU A 132 -18.15 0.03 -10.81
N VAL A 133 -19.45 -0.15 -10.63
CA VAL A 133 -20.25 -1.21 -11.28
C VAL A 133 -21.26 -0.56 -12.20
N HIS A 134 -21.45 -1.17 -13.39
CA HIS A 134 -22.44 -0.70 -14.35
C HIS A 134 -23.73 -1.52 -14.21
N VAL A 135 -24.86 -0.83 -14.02
CA VAL A 135 -26.20 -1.41 -13.94
C VAL A 135 -26.89 -1.20 -15.29
N SER A 136 -27.20 -2.28 -16.00
CA SER A 136 -27.94 -2.26 -17.27
C SER A 136 -29.44 -2.46 -17.09
N GLU A 137 -30.21 -2.30 -18.16
CA GLU A 137 -31.64 -2.65 -18.18
C GLU A 137 -31.88 -4.15 -17.99
N GLU A 138 -30.95 -4.98 -18.49
CA GLU A 138 -30.92 -6.42 -18.22
C GLU A 138 -30.34 -6.69 -16.81
N PRO A 139 -30.84 -7.71 -16.09
CA PRO A 139 -30.29 -8.09 -14.79
C PRO A 139 -28.79 -8.42 -14.88
N THR A 140 -27.97 -7.80 -14.04
CA THR A 140 -26.53 -8.07 -13.97
C THR A 140 -26.17 -8.75 -12.66
N VAL A 141 -25.17 -9.63 -12.72
CA VAL A 141 -24.61 -10.28 -11.53
C VAL A 141 -23.19 -9.77 -11.33
N TYR A 142 -22.93 -9.22 -10.15
CA TYR A 142 -21.61 -8.81 -9.70
C TYR A 142 -21.17 -9.71 -8.54
N ARG A 143 -20.17 -10.56 -8.80
CA ARG A 143 -19.57 -11.42 -7.76
C ARG A 143 -18.16 -10.95 -7.44
N ARG A 144 -17.80 -10.96 -6.16
CA ARG A 144 -16.49 -10.48 -5.70
C ARG A 144 -15.87 -11.38 -4.62
N ALA A 145 -14.57 -11.62 -4.75
CA ALA A 145 -13.70 -11.97 -3.64
C ALA A 145 -13.13 -10.68 -3.03
N LEU A 146 -13.24 -10.53 -1.71
CA LEU A 146 -12.86 -9.34 -0.95
C LEU A 146 -11.35 -9.15 -0.92
N ASP A 147 -10.96 -7.90 -0.69
CA ASP A 147 -9.57 -7.56 -0.42
C ASP A 147 -9.20 -8.07 0.97
N GLN A 148 -7.95 -8.52 1.15
CA GLN A 148 -7.45 -8.95 2.47
C GLN A 148 -6.33 -8.01 2.92
N TYR A 149 -6.54 -7.39 4.08
CA TYR A 149 -5.57 -6.55 4.75
C TYR A 149 -4.82 -7.36 5.81
N PHE A 150 -3.50 -7.39 5.68
CA PHE A 150 -2.63 -7.99 6.68
C PHE A 150 -2.06 -6.87 7.55
N PRO A 151 -2.54 -6.73 8.81
CA PRO A 151 -2.14 -5.62 9.66
C PRO A 151 -0.65 -5.68 9.95
N ARG A 152 -0.13 -4.49 10.19
CA ARG A 152 1.26 -4.28 10.52
C ARG A 152 1.63 -4.98 11.83
N ARG A 153 2.73 -5.73 11.84
CA ARG A 153 3.37 -6.16 13.11
C ARG A 153 4.05 -4.95 13.77
N ALA A 154 3.31 -4.23 14.62
CA ALA A 154 3.74 -2.97 15.23
C ALA A 154 5.15 -3.03 15.88
N GLY A 155 5.51 -4.15 16.51
CA GLY A 155 6.82 -4.31 17.16
C GLY A 155 8.02 -4.29 16.22
N MET A 156 7.86 -4.69 14.95
CA MET A 156 8.98 -4.78 14.01
C MET A 156 9.52 -3.40 13.61
N LEU A 157 8.64 -2.39 13.53
CA LEU A 157 9.08 -1.02 13.30
C LEU A 157 9.81 -0.41 14.50
N GLY A 158 9.28 -0.66 15.70
CA GLY A 158 9.82 -0.11 16.94
C GLY A 158 11.28 -0.50 17.15
N VAL A 159 11.67 -1.70 16.70
CA VAL A 159 13.06 -2.18 16.74
C VAL A 159 13.81 -1.85 15.44
N GLY A 160 13.13 -1.94 14.29
CA GLY A 160 13.76 -1.78 12.98
C GLY A 160 14.32 -0.38 12.73
N VAL A 161 13.58 0.67 13.09
CA VAL A 161 14.03 2.07 12.88
C VAL A 161 15.24 2.42 13.73
N PRO A 162 15.26 2.18 15.06
CA PRO A 162 16.45 2.41 15.87
C PRO A 162 17.66 1.60 15.40
N SER A 163 17.48 0.31 15.05
CA SER A 163 18.56 -0.54 14.53
C SER A 163 19.17 0.04 13.25
N LEU A 164 18.32 0.55 12.34
CA LEU A 164 18.77 1.18 11.10
C LEU A 164 19.56 2.47 11.37
N LEU A 165 19.10 3.32 12.28
CA LEU A 165 19.78 4.57 12.65
C LEU A 165 21.12 4.32 13.34
N VAL A 166 21.16 3.42 14.33
CA VAL A 166 22.40 3.04 15.03
C VAL A 166 23.37 2.35 14.07
N GLY A 167 22.86 1.49 13.18
CA GLY A 167 23.65 0.83 12.14
C GLY A 167 24.29 1.82 11.19
N LEU A 168 23.53 2.79 10.69
CA LEU A 168 24.02 3.85 9.80
C LEU A 168 25.08 4.73 10.48
N GLY A 169 24.83 5.13 11.74
CA GLY A 169 25.80 5.90 12.53
C GLY A 169 27.10 5.14 12.76
N SER A 170 27.02 3.87 13.14
CA SER A 170 28.20 3.03 13.38
C SER A 170 28.97 2.74 12.08
N ALA A 171 28.26 2.46 10.98
CA ALA A 171 28.88 2.22 9.69
C ALA A 171 29.63 3.46 9.19
N SER A 172 29.05 4.66 9.33
CA SER A 172 29.72 5.91 8.94
C SER A 172 30.94 6.22 9.81
N ALA A 173 30.87 6.03 11.12
CA ALA A 173 32.02 6.19 12.02
C ALA A 173 33.13 5.18 11.69
N GLY A 174 32.79 3.90 11.47
CA GLY A 174 33.75 2.87 11.08
C GLY A 174 34.41 3.16 9.73
N ALA A 175 33.63 3.64 8.75
CA ALA A 175 34.13 4.05 7.43
C ALA A 175 35.09 5.25 7.50
N ALA A 176 34.92 6.15 8.47
CA ALA A 176 35.84 7.28 8.69
C ALA A 176 37.14 6.86 9.41
N LEU A 177 37.05 5.92 10.36
CA LEU A 177 38.20 5.45 11.15
C LEU A 177 39.11 4.47 10.40
N LEU A 178 38.53 3.58 9.59
CA LEU A 178 39.27 2.51 8.92
C LEU A 178 40.41 3.04 8.02
N PRO A 179 40.20 4.06 7.16
CA PRO A 179 41.29 4.62 6.34
C PRO A 179 42.39 5.27 7.17
N GLN A 180 42.04 5.92 8.29
CA GLN A 180 43.02 6.57 9.17
C GLN A 180 43.92 5.55 9.88
N GLY A 181 43.37 4.38 10.23
CA GLY A 181 44.15 3.28 10.79
C GLY A 181 45.13 2.71 9.78
N LEU A 182 44.67 2.47 8.56
CA LEU A 182 45.47 1.91 7.46
C LEU A 182 46.61 2.85 7.01
N ASP A 183 46.35 4.17 6.95
CA ASP A 183 47.34 5.16 6.53
C ASP A 183 48.48 5.34 7.54
N ARG A 184 48.20 5.11 8.83
CA ARG A 184 49.16 5.29 9.93
C ARG A 184 49.76 3.98 10.47
N ASP A 185 49.42 2.84 9.86
CA ASP A 185 49.77 1.50 10.37
C ASP A 185 49.34 1.26 11.84
N ASP A 186 48.31 1.98 12.30
CA ASP A 186 47.76 1.84 13.65
C ASP A 186 46.77 0.67 13.68
N ARG A 187 47.25 -0.50 14.14
CA ARG A 187 46.45 -1.72 14.26
C ARG A 187 45.21 -1.51 15.13
N GLY A 188 45.30 -0.72 16.19
CA GLY A 188 44.18 -0.48 17.12
C GLY A 188 43.04 0.25 16.42
N ARG A 189 43.34 1.35 15.71
CA ARG A 189 42.35 2.09 14.92
C ARG A 189 41.79 1.28 13.77
N THR A 190 42.62 0.49 13.12
CA THR A 190 42.20 -0.38 12.01
C THR A 190 41.18 -1.42 12.48
N ILE A 191 41.47 -2.12 13.58
CA ILE A 191 40.55 -3.11 14.16
C ILE A 191 39.26 -2.42 14.65
N ALA A 192 39.37 -1.29 15.36
CA ALA A 192 38.20 -0.55 15.84
C ALA A 192 37.31 -0.07 14.68
N GLY A 193 37.90 0.48 13.62
CA GLY A 193 37.19 0.91 12.42
C GLY A 193 36.50 -0.26 11.71
N ALA A 194 37.19 -1.38 11.54
CA ALA A 194 36.65 -2.58 10.89
C ALA A 194 35.48 -3.19 11.69
N VAL A 195 35.61 -3.32 13.01
CA VAL A 195 34.54 -3.86 13.88
C VAL A 195 33.34 -2.93 13.89
N THR A 196 33.55 -1.62 14.07
CA THR A 196 32.45 -0.64 14.10
C THR A 196 31.71 -0.60 12.76
N LEU A 197 32.45 -0.67 11.66
CA LEU A 197 31.87 -0.76 10.31
C LEU A 197 31.05 -2.05 10.16
N GLY A 198 31.61 -3.20 10.52
CA GLY A 198 30.93 -4.50 10.41
C GLY A 198 29.65 -4.58 11.24
N VAL A 199 29.70 -4.16 12.50
CA VAL A 199 28.52 -4.09 13.38
C VAL A 199 27.49 -3.10 12.83
N GLY A 200 27.94 -1.94 12.34
CA GLY A 200 27.05 -0.94 11.75
C GLY A 200 26.29 -1.46 10.54
N VAL A 201 27.00 -2.10 9.60
CA VAL A 201 26.37 -2.72 8.41
C VAL A 201 25.39 -3.82 8.80
N ALA A 202 25.73 -4.66 9.78
CA ALA A 202 24.83 -5.72 10.26
C ALA A 202 23.54 -5.15 10.89
N LEU A 203 23.65 -4.16 11.79
CA LEU A 203 22.50 -3.50 12.40
C LEU A 203 21.64 -2.77 11.36
N PHE A 204 22.26 -2.16 10.36
CA PHE A 204 21.55 -1.52 9.25
C PHE A 204 20.74 -2.56 8.46
N ALA A 205 21.36 -3.68 8.08
CA ALA A 205 20.69 -4.75 7.33
C ALA A 205 19.53 -5.38 8.12
N ILE A 206 19.73 -5.64 9.41
CA ILE A 206 18.68 -6.16 10.31
C ILE A 206 17.53 -5.15 10.43
N GLY A 207 17.85 -3.88 10.67
CA GLY A 207 16.84 -2.81 10.78
C GLY A 207 16.01 -2.67 9.52
N TYR A 208 16.67 -2.67 8.36
CA TYR A 208 16.02 -2.65 7.05
C TYR A 208 15.11 -3.88 6.83
N TRP A 209 15.60 -5.08 7.14
CA TRP A 209 14.82 -6.31 7.02
C TRP A 209 13.58 -6.30 7.93
N LEU A 210 13.71 -5.85 9.18
CA LEU A 210 12.59 -5.70 10.11
C LEU A 210 11.56 -4.68 9.62
N ILE A 211 12.00 -3.54 9.09
CA ILE A 211 11.09 -2.54 8.50
C ILE A 211 10.34 -3.14 7.31
N LYS A 212 11.01 -3.91 6.45
CA LYS A 212 10.41 -4.58 5.29
C LYS A 212 9.34 -5.60 5.72
N GLN A 213 9.64 -6.44 6.72
CA GLN A 213 8.68 -7.40 7.26
C GLN A 213 7.52 -6.73 8.02
N GLY A 214 7.78 -5.58 8.63
CA GLY A 214 6.79 -4.80 9.35
C GLY A 214 5.98 -3.87 8.46
N ARG A 215 5.82 -4.12 7.15
CA ARG A 215 4.90 -3.35 6.30
C ARG A 215 3.51 -3.96 6.33
N HIS A 216 2.48 -3.12 6.19
CA HIS A 216 1.17 -3.63 5.84
C HIS A 216 1.22 -4.21 4.44
N SER A 217 0.41 -5.22 4.17
CA SER A 217 0.23 -5.73 2.82
C SER A 217 -1.25 -5.87 2.53
N LEU A 218 -1.63 -5.56 1.31
CA LEU A 218 -2.98 -5.69 0.81
C LEU A 218 -2.95 -6.76 -0.28
N ARG A 219 -3.75 -7.81 -0.11
CA ARG A 219 -4.07 -8.72 -1.19
C ARG A 219 -5.31 -8.16 -1.90
N PRO A 220 -5.18 -7.66 -3.13
CA PRO A 220 -6.34 -7.19 -3.86
C PRO A 220 -7.29 -8.36 -4.13
N GLY A 221 -8.57 -8.12 -3.94
CA GLY A 221 -9.65 -9.03 -4.32
C GLY A 221 -9.78 -9.15 -5.83
N ALA A 222 -10.75 -9.96 -6.26
CA ALA A 222 -11.06 -10.17 -7.66
C ALA A 222 -12.58 -10.14 -7.85
N SER A 223 -13.05 -9.78 -9.04
CA SER A 223 -14.47 -9.76 -9.34
C SER A 223 -14.76 -10.30 -10.74
N VAL A 224 -16.00 -10.73 -10.92
CA VAL A 224 -16.57 -11.08 -12.21
C VAL A 224 -17.93 -10.38 -12.34
N HIS A 225 -18.21 -9.90 -13.54
CA HIS A 225 -19.43 -9.20 -13.90
C HIS A 225 -19.97 -9.83 -15.18
N PHE A 226 -21.22 -10.29 -15.15
CA PHE A 226 -21.85 -11.03 -16.23
C PHE A 226 -23.38 -10.87 -16.24
#